data_AF-A0A819C337-F1
#
_entry.id   AF-A0A819C337-F1
#
_cell.length_a   1.000
_cell.length_b   1.000
_cell.length_c   1.000
_cell.angle_alpha   90.00
_cell.angle_beta   90.00
_cell.angle_gamma   90.00
#
_symmetry.space_group_name_H-M   'P 1'
#
loop_
_entity.id
_entity.type
_entity.pdbx_description
1 polymer ?
#
loop_
_entity_poly.entity_id
_entity_poly.type
_entity_poly.pdbx_seq_one_letter_code
_entity_poly.pdbx_strand_id
1 'polypeptide(L)'
;MYKQLAFFRKHEINEVKRFIKQQNNAFGYGSITKLSHSQSPTSCRGCQQLIDLGSPCIYMTRPDDYSNLCHPQCFTCTQCKEFLIDLMYFKNNDQLYCERHHVDLYKPRYINCEQ
;
A
#
# COMPACT_ATOMS: atom_id res chain seq x y z
N MET A 1 -9.99 38.41 -18.39
CA MET A 1 -8.69 37.84 -17.97
C MET A 1 -8.72 37.08 -16.63
N TYR A 2 -9.69 37.27 -15.72
CA TYR A 2 -9.72 36.57 -14.41
C TYR A 2 -10.34 35.16 -14.39
N LYS A 3 -11.12 34.75 -15.41
CA LYS A 3 -11.77 33.42 -15.45
C LYS A 3 -10.79 32.25 -15.73
N GLN A 4 -9.68 32.51 -16.42
CA GLN A 4 -8.67 31.51 -16.79
C GLN A 4 -7.80 31.09 -15.59
N LEU A 5 -7.46 32.03 -14.71
CA LEU A 5 -6.71 31.80 -13.46
C LEU A 5 -7.53 30.99 -12.42
N ALA A 6 -8.85 31.17 -12.38
CA ALA A 6 -9.73 30.41 -11.49
C ALA A 6 -9.95 28.95 -11.95
N PHE A 7 -9.81 28.68 -13.26
CA PHE A 7 -9.93 27.35 -13.84
C PHE A 7 -8.69 26.48 -13.53
N PHE A 8 -7.48 27.03 -13.69
CA PHE A 8 -6.22 26.35 -13.30
C PHE A 8 -6.22 26.00 -11.80
N ARG A 9 -6.61 26.96 -10.95
CA ARG A 9 -6.66 26.78 -9.49
C ARG A 9 -7.69 25.71 -9.05
N LYS A 10 -8.80 25.53 -9.78
CA LYS A 10 -9.81 24.50 -9.51
C LYS A 10 -9.33 23.09 -9.84
N HIS A 11 -8.52 22.94 -10.89
CA HIS A 11 -7.95 21.66 -11.28
C HIS A 11 -6.95 21.17 -10.22
N GLU A 12 -6.06 22.06 -9.78
CA GLU A 12 -5.10 21.80 -8.71
C GLU A 12 -5.80 21.45 -7.39
N ILE A 13 -6.87 22.16 -7.01
CA ILE A 13 -7.62 21.86 -5.78
C ILE A 13 -8.33 20.50 -5.86
N ASN A 14 -8.86 20.11 -7.03
CA ASN A 14 -9.47 18.79 -7.19
C ASN A 14 -8.43 17.67 -7.17
N GLU A 15 -7.24 17.91 -7.70
CA GLU A 15 -6.13 16.96 -7.62
C GLU A 15 -5.62 16.82 -6.19
N VAL A 16 -5.47 17.93 -5.45
CA VAL A 16 -5.11 17.93 -4.03
C VAL A 16 -6.20 17.24 -3.20
N LYS A 17 -7.49 17.49 -3.45
CA LYS A 17 -8.60 16.79 -2.78
C LYS A 17 -8.62 15.29 -3.08
N ARG A 18 -8.27 14.87 -4.30
CA ARG A 18 -8.08 13.44 -4.63
C ARG A 18 -6.91 12.85 -3.87
N PHE A 19 -5.81 13.58 -3.74
CA PHE A 19 -4.64 13.19 -2.94
C PHE A 19 -4.98 13.03 -1.44
N ILE A 20 -5.74 13.96 -0.86
CA ILE A 20 -6.20 13.89 0.55
C ILE A 20 -7.16 12.71 0.75
N LYS A 21 -8.05 12.44 -0.21
CA LYS A 21 -8.93 11.27 -0.17
C LYS A 21 -8.15 9.94 -0.31
N GLN A 22 -7.03 9.96 -1.02
CA GLN A 22 -6.12 8.82 -1.15
C GLN A 22 -5.22 8.61 0.08
N GLN A 23 -4.85 9.68 0.82
CA GLN A 23 -4.18 9.54 2.11
C GLN A 23 -5.05 8.83 3.16
N ASN A 24 -6.39 8.95 3.08
CA ASN A 24 -7.29 8.14 3.92
C ASN A 24 -7.26 6.63 3.58
N ASN A 25 -6.69 6.24 2.44
CA ASN A 25 -6.44 4.85 2.06
C ASN A 25 -4.98 4.43 2.30
N ALA A 26 -4.12 5.31 2.83
CA ALA A 26 -2.80 4.91 3.29
C ALA A 26 -3.01 4.09 4.58
N PHE A 27 -2.64 2.81 4.55
CA PHE A 27 -2.92 1.88 5.65
C PHE A 27 -1.92 1.98 6.81
N GLY A 28 -0.92 2.87 6.73
CA GLY A 28 0.05 3.15 7.79
C GLY A 28 1.41 2.52 7.56
N TYR A 29 2.17 2.34 8.65
CA TYR A 29 3.44 1.60 8.69
C TYR A 29 3.17 0.14 9.08
N GLY A 30 3.88 -0.81 8.48
CA GLY A 30 3.74 -2.21 8.84
C GLY A 30 4.26 -2.43 10.26
N SER A 31 3.40 -2.84 11.20
CA SER A 31 3.83 -3.16 12.56
C SER A 31 4.28 -4.61 12.64
N ILE A 32 5.57 -4.82 12.93
CA ILE A 32 6.14 -6.16 13.13
C ILE A 32 5.68 -6.68 14.49
N THR A 33 5.05 -7.85 14.49
CA THR A 33 4.72 -8.61 15.71
C THR A 33 5.19 -10.05 15.58
N LYS A 34 5.04 -10.84 16.65
CA LYS A 34 5.19 -12.30 16.60
C LYS A 34 3.81 -12.95 16.60
N LEU A 35 3.61 -13.96 15.77
CA LEU A 35 2.37 -14.73 15.77
C LEU A 35 2.26 -15.53 17.08
N SER A 36 1.26 -15.25 17.91
CA SER A 36 1.08 -15.89 19.21
C SER A 36 0.81 -17.39 19.07
N HIS A 37 1.36 -18.21 19.97
CA HIS A 37 1.13 -19.67 20.00
C HIS A 37 -0.33 -20.08 20.29
N SER A 38 -1.15 -19.15 20.78
CA SER A 38 -2.59 -19.34 21.00
C SER A 38 -3.45 -19.12 19.75
N GLN A 39 -2.84 -18.67 18.63
CA GLN A 39 -3.53 -18.40 17.38
C GLN A 39 -3.36 -19.56 16.39
N SER A 40 -4.29 -19.67 15.45
CA SER A 40 -4.19 -20.65 14.37
C SER A 40 -3.10 -20.22 13.38
N PRO A 41 -2.44 -21.17 12.69
CA PRO A 41 -1.50 -20.84 11.63
C PRO A 41 -2.23 -20.09 10.51
N THR A 42 -1.84 -18.84 10.26
CA THR A 42 -2.43 -17.98 9.24
C THR A 42 -1.61 -18.03 7.95
N SER A 43 -2.28 -18.00 6.80
CA SER A 43 -1.61 -17.89 5.50
C SER A 43 -1.07 -16.49 5.23
N CYS A 44 0.19 -16.42 4.82
CA CYS A 44 0.83 -15.19 4.37
C CYS A 44 0.21 -14.71 3.05
N ARG A 45 -0.23 -13.46 3.01
CA ARG A 45 -0.79 -12.87 1.77
C ARG A 45 0.22 -12.73 0.62
N GLY A 46 1.51 -12.59 0.92
CA GLY A 46 2.53 -12.39 -0.12
C GLY A 46 3.03 -13.69 -0.78
N CYS A 47 3.27 -14.76 0.01
CA CYS A 47 3.77 -16.03 -0.52
C CYS A 47 2.77 -17.19 -0.46
N GLN A 48 1.59 -16.98 0.13
CA GLN A 48 0.52 -17.98 0.33
C GLN A 48 0.93 -19.18 1.21
N GLN A 49 2.13 -19.15 1.80
CA GLN A 49 2.59 -20.15 2.77
C GLN A 49 2.06 -19.82 4.17
N LEU A 50 1.94 -20.84 5.02
CA LEU A 50 1.60 -20.62 6.42
C LEU A 50 2.72 -19.86 7.14
N ILE A 51 2.33 -18.96 8.02
CA ILE A 51 3.23 -18.28 8.94
C ILE A 51 3.35 -19.15 10.18
N ASP A 52 4.58 -19.57 10.51
CA ASP A 52 4.84 -20.39 11.68
C ASP A 52 4.52 -19.64 12.99
N LEU A 53 4.02 -20.38 13.98
CA LEU A 53 3.77 -19.83 15.31
C LEU A 53 5.08 -19.37 15.96
N GLY A 54 5.09 -18.16 16.51
CA GLY A 54 6.28 -17.54 17.11
C GLY A 54 7.18 -16.81 16.11
N SER A 55 6.96 -16.97 14.80
CA SER A 55 7.69 -16.25 13.75
C SER A 55 7.23 -14.79 13.61
N PRO A 56 8.11 -13.89 13.14
CA PRO A 56 7.73 -12.50 12.92
C PRO A 56 6.76 -12.36 11.75
N CYS A 57 5.74 -11.53 11.92
CA CYS A 57 4.73 -11.22 10.92
C CYS A 57 4.32 -9.73 10.97
N ILE A 58 3.64 -9.28 9.93
CA ILE A 58 3.20 -7.90 9.75
C ILE A 58 1.69 -7.88 9.54
N TYR A 59 1.01 -6.98 10.25
CA TYR A 59 -0.39 -6.65 10.00
C TYR A 59 -0.52 -5.66 8.83
N MET A 60 -1.27 -6.02 7.79
CA MET A 60 -1.42 -5.23 6.57
C MET A 60 -2.57 -4.19 6.57
N THR A 61 -3.42 -4.16 7.61
CA THR A 61 -4.60 -3.29 7.61
C THR A 61 -4.76 -2.59 8.94
N ARG A 62 -4.89 -3.38 10.00
CA ARG A 62 -4.99 -2.92 11.38
C ARG A 62 -4.19 -3.86 12.24
N PRO A 63 -3.53 -3.37 13.30
CA PRO A 63 -3.19 -4.26 14.40
C PRO A 63 -4.48 -5.00 14.77
N ASP A 64 -4.38 -6.30 15.03
CA ASP A 64 -5.51 -7.19 15.39
C ASP A 64 -6.29 -7.80 14.20
N ASP A 65 -5.99 -7.41 12.94
CA ASP A 65 -6.54 -8.10 11.77
C ASP A 65 -5.69 -9.32 11.37
N TYR A 66 -5.92 -10.43 12.09
CA TYR A 66 -5.26 -11.71 11.86
C TYR A 66 -5.59 -12.35 10.50
N SER A 67 -6.55 -11.82 9.74
CA SER A 67 -6.91 -12.32 8.40
C SER A 67 -6.01 -11.76 7.28
N ASN A 68 -5.21 -10.74 7.60
CA ASN A 68 -4.35 -10.01 6.67
C ASN A 68 -2.91 -9.92 7.21
N LEU A 69 -2.34 -11.09 7.54
CA LEU A 69 -0.95 -11.22 7.95
C LEU A 69 -0.02 -11.47 6.77
N CYS A 70 1.20 -10.95 6.89
CA CYS A 70 2.26 -11.18 5.92
C CYS A 70 3.61 -11.43 6.61
N HIS A 71 4.52 -12.18 5.98
CA HIS A 71 5.90 -12.22 6.43
C HIS A 71 6.57 -10.86 6.22
N PRO A 72 7.51 -10.44 7.07
CA PRO A 72 8.28 -9.21 6.86
C PRO A 72 8.95 -9.17 5.48
N GLN A 73 9.52 -10.30 5.06
CA GLN A 73 10.16 -10.44 3.75
C GLN A 73 9.19 -10.40 2.57
N CYS A 74 7.93 -10.79 2.78
CA CYS A 74 6.91 -10.78 1.75
C CYS A 74 6.17 -9.45 1.65
N PHE A 75 6.38 -8.54 2.61
CA PHE A 75 5.76 -7.23 2.67
C PHE A 75 6.50 -6.24 1.76
N THR A 76 6.31 -6.43 0.45
CA THR A 76 7.01 -5.67 -0.60
C THR A 76 6.05 -5.13 -1.64
N CYS A 77 6.46 -4.08 -2.35
CA CYS A 77 5.69 -3.55 -3.46
C CYS A 77 5.64 -4.57 -4.61
N THR A 78 4.46 -4.80 -5.17
CA THR A 78 4.27 -5.73 -6.29
C THR A 78 5.13 -5.36 -7.51
N GLN A 79 5.33 -4.06 -7.77
CA GLN A 79 6.04 -3.53 -8.94
C GLN A 79 7.57 -3.50 -8.76
N CYS A 80 8.08 -2.81 -7.74
CA CYS A 80 9.53 -2.68 -7.53
C CYS A 80 10.14 -3.65 -6.52
N LYS A 81 9.33 -4.47 -5.84
CA LYS A 81 9.78 -5.38 -4.77
C LYS A 81 10.48 -4.70 -3.59
N GLU A 82 10.35 -3.38 -3.45
CA GLU A 82 10.86 -2.61 -2.32
C GLU A 82 10.11 -2.97 -1.04
N PHE A 83 10.83 -3.09 0.07
CA PHE A 83 10.23 -3.39 1.38
C PHE A 83 9.35 -2.23 1.85
N LEU A 84 8.11 -2.56 2.19
CA LEU A 84 7.11 -1.57 2.57
C LEU A 84 7.00 -1.37 4.08
N ILE A 85 7.81 -2.10 4.87
CA ILE A 85 7.71 -2.11 6.34
C ILE A 85 7.82 -0.69 6.89
N ASP A 86 8.83 0.04 6.44
CA ASP A 86 9.15 1.41 6.87
C ASP A 86 8.53 2.49 5.97
N LEU A 87 7.76 2.09 4.95
CA LEU A 87 7.22 3.00 3.94
C LEU A 87 5.70 3.03 4.02
N MET A 88 5.13 4.16 3.60
CA MET A 88 3.69 4.21 3.36
C MET A 88 3.33 3.27 2.21
N TYR A 89 2.37 2.39 2.46
CA TYR A 89 1.86 1.46 1.47
C TYR A 89 0.37 1.62 1.22
N PHE A 90 -0.02 1.15 0.04
CA PHE A 90 -1.38 1.19 -0.44
C PHE A 90 -1.79 -0.20 -0.90
N LYS A 91 -3.01 -0.59 -0.53
CA LYS A 91 -3.61 -1.85 -0.98
C LYS A 91 -4.54 -1.57 -2.15
N ASN A 92 -4.28 -2.18 -3.30
CA ASN A 92 -5.14 -2.13 -4.48
C ASN A 92 -5.34 -3.54 -5.03
N ASN A 93 -6.59 -3.99 -5.19
CA ASN A 93 -6.94 -5.34 -5.67
C ASN A 93 -6.15 -6.47 -4.95
N ASP A 94 -6.09 -6.44 -3.62
CA ASP A 94 -5.31 -7.36 -2.78
C ASP A 94 -3.79 -7.37 -2.99
N GLN A 95 -3.26 -6.43 -3.77
CA GLN A 95 -1.84 -6.25 -4.00
C GLN A 95 -1.31 -5.01 -3.29
N LEU A 96 -0.04 -5.06 -2.90
CA LEU A 96 0.64 -3.99 -2.18
C LEU A 96 1.47 -3.12 -3.12
N TYR A 97 1.35 -1.81 -2.95
CA TYR A 97 2.07 -0.82 -3.74
C TYR A 97 2.71 0.23 -2.84
N CYS A 98 3.95 0.62 -3.15
CA CYS A 98 4.52 1.84 -2.58
C CYS A 98 3.80 3.06 -3.17
N GLU A 99 3.92 4.20 -2.50
CA GLU A 99 3.30 5.46 -2.93
C GLU A 99 3.51 5.75 -4.43
N ARG A 100 4.76 5.63 -4.90
CA ARG A 100 5.14 5.89 -6.31
C ARG A 100 4.31 5.05 -7.28
N HIS A 101 4.36 3.73 -7.15
CA HIS A 101 3.65 2.82 -8.05
C HIS A 101 2.14 2.86 -7.86
N HIS A 102 1.65 3.18 -6.65
CA HIS A 102 0.23 3.39 -6.44
C HIS A 102 -0.28 4.59 -7.25
N VAL A 103 0.46 5.71 -7.27
CA VAL A 103 0.11 6.87 -8.10
C VAL A 103 0.16 6.52 -9.59
N ASP A 104 1.17 5.75 -10.03
CA ASP A 104 1.29 5.31 -11.43
C ASP A 104 0.10 4.46 -11.91
N LEU A 105 -0.58 3.72 -11.01
CA LEU A 105 -1.79 2.96 -11.35
C LEU A 105 -2.99 3.87 -11.71
N TYR A 106 -3.14 5.02 -11.06
CA TYR A 106 -4.28 5.93 -11.28
C TYR A 106 -3.98 7.04 -12.29
N LYS A 107 -2.70 7.39 -12.42
CA LYS A 107 -2.19 8.23 -13.48
C LYS A 107 -1.11 7.45 -14.19
N PRO A 108 -1.46 6.55 -15.13
CA PRO A 108 -0.45 6.03 -16.01
C PRO A 108 0.20 7.24 -16.66
N ARG A 109 1.45 7.53 -16.26
CA ARG A 109 2.32 8.34 -17.10
C ARG A 109 2.27 7.60 -18.42
N TYR A 110 1.66 8.20 -19.42
CA TYR A 110 1.72 7.70 -20.78
C TYR A 110 3.21 7.67 -21.10
N ILE A 111 3.85 6.52 -20.87
CA ILE A 111 5.14 6.23 -21.41
C ILE A 111 4.81 5.92 -22.86
N ASN A 112 4.81 6.96 -23.68
CA ASN A 112 5.12 6.79 -25.09
C ASN A 112 6.55 6.24 -25.13
N CYS A 113 6.69 4.92 -24.97
CA CYS A 113 7.90 4.20 -25.32
C CYS A 113 7.91 4.13 -26.85
N GLU A 114 8.41 5.19 -27.47
CA GLU A 114 9.10 5.05 -28.74
C GLU A 114 10.60 5.07 -28.43
N GLN A 115 11.22 3.89 -28.46
CA GLN A 115 12.50 3.60 -29.12
C GLN A 115 12.86 2.12 -28.99
#